data_AF-A0AAW2JNN9-F1
#
_entry.id   AF-A0AAW2JNN9-F1
#
_cell.length_a   1.000
_cell.length_b   1.000
_cell.length_c   1.000
_cell.angle_alpha   90.00
_cell.angle_beta   90.00
_cell.angle_gamma   90.00
#
_symmetry.space_group_name_H-M   'P 1'
#
loop_
_entity.id
_entity.type
_entity.pdbx_description
1 polymer ?
#
loop_
_entity_poly.entity_id
_entity_poly.type
_entity_poly.pdbx_seq_one_letter_code
_entity_poly.pdbx_strand_id
1 'polypeptide(L)'
;MTPPLGMGLRRKQSSPPAAVSVLKGESFLFNYQKEFLQRLWSGLIVKISNTPVDFLSSIEDDVYLILESMKSFQKFDVSKVEESLNMFFAKVRAYDEARSLSSEKLSQNLHEQQLKEVKARLQDVQAKASKEASEIQSAMDELEHVEEDIAVLKGRRTNLRATLKEKKQLNHDTQAKVREVENDLAALESTGPLDNAIVQNLESSRANLGILTEDLKSLNPFA
;
A
#
# COMPACT_ATOMS: atom_id res chain seq x y z
N MET A 1 -108.03 -12.22 101.09
CA MET A 1 -106.95 -11.23 100.85
C MET A 1 -105.86 -11.92 100.03
N THR A 2 -105.27 -11.16 99.11
CA THR A 2 -104.32 -11.42 97.98
C THR A 2 -103.32 -12.62 98.04
N PRO A 3 -102.85 -13.10 96.85
CA PRO A 3 -102.28 -14.44 96.56
C PRO A 3 -100.72 -14.48 96.64
N PRO A 4 -99.97 -15.53 96.20
CA PRO A 4 -99.59 -15.63 94.76
C PRO A 4 -99.05 -16.99 94.17
N LEU A 5 -98.87 -16.98 92.83
CA LEU A 5 -97.83 -17.63 91.97
C LEU A 5 -97.78 -19.18 91.86
N GLY A 6 -97.72 -19.82 90.69
CA GLY A 6 -97.65 -19.41 89.29
C GLY A 6 -97.52 -20.67 88.41
N MET A 7 -98.27 -20.73 87.30
CA MET A 7 -98.18 -21.77 86.27
C MET A 7 -97.13 -21.39 85.22
N GLY A 8 -96.25 -22.33 84.87
CA GLY A 8 -95.27 -22.21 83.78
C GLY A 8 -95.38 -23.37 82.78
N LEU A 9 -95.87 -23.07 81.58
CA LEU A 9 -96.10 -23.96 80.45
C LEU A 9 -94.80 -24.43 79.76
N ARG A 10 -94.84 -25.67 79.25
CA ARG A 10 -93.83 -26.34 78.39
C ARG A 10 -93.38 -25.45 77.21
N ARG A 11 -92.06 -25.27 77.06
CA ARG A 11 -91.42 -24.78 75.83
C ARG A 11 -91.41 -25.89 74.76
N LYS A 12 -92.00 -25.63 73.60
CA LYS A 12 -91.65 -26.29 72.32
C LYS A 12 -90.30 -25.72 71.85
N GLN A 13 -89.30 -26.58 71.65
CA GLN A 13 -88.08 -26.24 70.93
C GLN A 13 -88.37 -26.29 69.42
N SER A 14 -88.29 -25.15 68.74
CA SER A 14 -88.22 -25.08 67.28
C SER A 14 -86.76 -25.21 66.85
N SER A 15 -86.47 -26.15 65.95
CA SER A 15 -85.15 -26.25 65.30
C SER A 15 -84.88 -25.02 64.42
N PRO A 16 -83.62 -24.58 64.25
CA PRO A 16 -83.31 -23.46 63.35
C PRO A 16 -83.49 -23.91 61.89
N PRO A 17 -83.93 -23.03 60.98
CA PRO A 17 -84.01 -23.37 59.56
C PRO A 17 -82.59 -23.49 58.99
N ALA A 18 -82.32 -24.58 58.26
CA ALA A 18 -81.12 -24.72 57.46
C ALA A 18 -81.04 -23.55 56.48
N ALA A 19 -80.02 -22.71 56.62
CA ALA A 19 -79.75 -21.62 55.70
C ALA A 19 -79.34 -22.22 54.34
N VAL A 20 -80.30 -22.34 53.43
CA VAL A 20 -80.07 -22.77 52.05
C VAL A 20 -79.32 -21.63 51.34
N SER A 21 -78.03 -21.85 51.03
CA SER A 21 -77.27 -20.91 50.20
C SER A 21 -77.87 -20.88 48.79
N VAL A 22 -78.42 -19.72 48.41
CA VAL A 22 -78.90 -19.47 47.05
C VAL A 22 -77.68 -19.21 46.17
N LEU A 23 -77.31 -20.19 45.34
CA LEU A 23 -76.21 -20.04 44.40
C LEU A 23 -76.58 -19.03 43.31
N LYS A 24 -75.91 -17.88 43.30
CA LYS A 24 -76.13 -16.83 42.30
C LYS A 24 -75.19 -17.03 41.10
N GLY A 25 -75.58 -17.95 40.21
CA GLY A 25 -74.75 -18.45 39.11
C GLY A 25 -74.18 -17.37 38.18
N GLU A 26 -74.94 -16.32 37.86
CA GLU A 26 -74.49 -15.24 36.98
C GLU A 26 -73.31 -14.44 37.56
N SER A 27 -73.37 -14.10 38.85
CA SER A 27 -72.26 -13.40 39.54
C SER A 27 -71.02 -14.28 39.70
N PHE A 28 -71.22 -15.59 39.87
CA PHE A 28 -70.11 -16.54 39.92
C PHE A 28 -69.37 -16.61 38.57
N LEU A 29 -70.11 -16.77 37.46
CA LEU A 29 -69.54 -16.79 36.11
C LEU A 29 -68.85 -15.47 35.74
N PHE A 30 -69.47 -14.33 36.08
CA PHE A 30 -68.88 -13.01 35.84
C PHE A 30 -67.55 -12.81 36.59
N ASN A 31 -67.50 -13.19 37.88
CA ASN A 31 -66.28 -13.09 38.68
C ASN A 31 -65.17 -14.01 38.13
N TYR A 32 -65.52 -15.23 37.73
CA TYR A 32 -64.55 -16.16 37.15
C TYR A 32 -63.97 -15.65 35.82
N GLN A 33 -64.81 -15.11 34.92
CA GLN A 33 -64.35 -14.49 33.67
C GLN A 33 -63.43 -13.30 33.94
N LYS A 34 -63.74 -12.48 34.94
CA LYS A 34 -62.91 -11.34 35.36
C LYS A 34 -61.53 -11.80 35.85
N GLU A 35 -61.47 -12.80 36.73
CA GLU A 35 -60.20 -13.34 37.24
C GLU A 35 -59.35 -13.94 36.13
N PHE A 36 -59.98 -14.63 35.17
CA PHE A 36 -59.29 -15.18 34.01
C PHE A 36 -58.65 -14.08 33.15
N LEU A 37 -59.39 -13.01 32.82
CA LEU A 37 -58.87 -11.87 32.08
C LEU A 37 -57.73 -11.16 32.83
N GLN A 38 -57.83 -11.02 34.15
CA GLN A 38 -56.77 -10.44 34.98
C GLN A 38 -55.49 -11.29 34.97
N ARG A 39 -55.62 -12.62 34.99
CA ARG A 39 -54.48 -13.54 34.89
C ARG A 39 -53.83 -13.48 33.50
N LEU A 40 -54.62 -13.46 32.44
CA LEU A 40 -54.12 -13.29 31.07
C LEU A 40 -53.34 -11.99 30.92
N TRP A 41 -53.92 -10.88 31.38
CA TRP A 41 -53.26 -9.56 31.33
C TRP A 41 -51.97 -9.52 32.13
N SER A 42 -51.98 -10.04 33.36
CA SER A 42 -50.78 -10.11 34.20
C SER A 42 -49.68 -10.95 33.55
N GLY A 43 -50.03 -12.09 32.98
CA GLY A 43 -49.10 -12.95 32.24
C GLY A 43 -48.52 -12.26 31.01
N LEU A 44 -49.35 -11.55 30.25
CA LEU A 44 -48.95 -10.79 29.08
C LEU A 44 -47.93 -9.69 29.44
N ILE A 45 -48.23 -8.89 30.47
CA ILE A 45 -47.35 -7.82 30.93
C ILE A 45 -46.01 -8.37 31.39
N VAL A 46 -45.99 -9.50 32.10
CA VAL A 46 -44.74 -10.18 32.49
C VAL A 46 -43.95 -10.64 31.26
N LYS A 47 -44.61 -11.25 30.26
CA LYS A 47 -43.94 -11.71 29.03
C LYS A 47 -43.35 -10.53 28.25
N ILE A 48 -44.09 -9.43 28.10
CA ILE A 48 -43.61 -8.21 27.45
C ILE A 48 -42.43 -7.62 28.24
N SER A 49 -42.55 -7.49 29.57
CA SER A 49 -41.51 -6.88 30.41
C SER A 49 -40.22 -7.69 30.47
N ASN A 50 -40.32 -9.02 30.36
CA ASN A 50 -39.17 -9.91 30.33
C ASN A 50 -38.55 -10.06 28.94
N THR A 51 -39.20 -9.54 27.89
CA THR A 51 -38.66 -9.59 26.53
C THR A 51 -37.70 -8.41 26.34
N PRO A 52 -36.44 -8.65 25.95
CA PRO A 52 -35.51 -7.55 25.67
C PRO A 52 -36.05 -6.66 24.55
N VAL A 53 -35.75 -5.36 24.62
CA VAL A 53 -36.26 -4.35 23.67
C VAL A 53 -36.03 -4.75 22.22
N ASP A 54 -34.84 -5.27 21.94
CA ASP A 54 -34.38 -5.77 20.65
C ASP A 54 -35.22 -6.91 20.04
N PHE A 55 -36.05 -7.58 20.84
CA PHE A 55 -36.87 -8.71 20.43
C PHE A 55 -38.37 -8.46 20.64
N LEU A 56 -38.76 -7.23 21.01
CA LEU A 56 -40.17 -6.94 21.28
C LEU A 56 -41.06 -7.12 20.06
N SER A 57 -40.58 -6.82 18.85
CA SER A 57 -41.34 -7.05 17.61
C SER A 57 -41.65 -8.54 17.39
N SER A 58 -40.79 -9.45 17.86
CA SER A 58 -41.00 -10.90 17.68
C SER A 58 -42.19 -11.47 18.45
N ILE A 59 -42.67 -10.76 19.48
CA ILE A 59 -43.81 -11.19 20.30
C ILE A 59 -45.11 -10.46 19.96
N GLU A 60 -45.11 -9.55 18.97
CA GLU A 60 -46.26 -8.72 18.60
C GLU A 60 -47.48 -9.59 18.24
N ASP A 61 -47.31 -10.54 17.32
CA ASP A 61 -48.37 -11.46 16.89
C ASP A 61 -48.93 -12.31 18.05
N ASP A 62 -48.04 -12.83 18.89
CA ASP A 62 -48.39 -13.59 20.10
C ASP A 62 -49.25 -12.75 21.07
N VAL A 63 -48.92 -11.47 21.22
CA VAL A 63 -49.64 -10.54 22.09
C VAL A 63 -51.02 -10.22 21.52
N TYR A 64 -51.13 -9.99 20.22
CA TYR A 64 -52.42 -9.76 19.55
C TYR A 64 -53.32 -11.00 19.56
N LEU A 65 -52.75 -12.20 19.45
CA LEU A 65 -53.50 -13.44 19.59
C LEU A 65 -54.18 -13.56 20.97
N ILE A 66 -53.48 -13.18 22.03
CA ILE A 66 -54.03 -13.16 23.39
C ILE A 66 -55.09 -12.06 23.53
N LEU A 67 -54.87 -10.89 22.93
CA LEU A 67 -55.84 -9.79 22.94
C LEU A 67 -57.16 -10.19 22.25
N GLU A 68 -57.10 -10.85 21.10
CA GLU A 68 -58.29 -11.37 20.41
C GLU A 68 -59.04 -12.39 21.28
N SER A 69 -58.31 -13.25 22.00
CA SER A 69 -58.91 -14.16 22.98
C SER A 69 -59.63 -13.41 24.10
N MET A 70 -59.09 -12.28 24.57
CA MET A 70 -59.74 -11.43 25.58
C MET A 70 -61.01 -10.74 25.05
N LYS A 71 -61.03 -10.31 23.78
CA LYS A 71 -62.20 -9.70 23.13
C LYS A 71 -63.40 -10.63 23.03
N SER A 72 -63.18 -11.94 23.01
CA SER A 72 -64.27 -12.94 22.99
C SER A 72 -65.22 -12.82 24.21
N PHE A 73 -64.77 -12.18 25.30
CA PHE A 73 -65.56 -11.91 26.49
C PHE A 73 -66.29 -10.56 26.39
N GLN A 74 -67.33 -10.49 25.54
CA GLN A 74 -68.10 -9.26 25.21
C GLN A 74 -68.61 -8.42 26.39
N LYS A 75 -68.66 -8.97 27.62
CA LYS A 75 -69.05 -8.24 28.84
C LYS A 75 -67.97 -7.30 29.38
N PHE A 76 -66.74 -7.40 28.88
CA PHE A 76 -65.61 -6.58 29.32
C PHE A 76 -65.10 -5.73 28.16
N ASP A 77 -65.01 -4.42 28.38
CA ASP A 77 -64.39 -3.50 27.45
C ASP A 77 -62.86 -3.59 27.57
N VAL A 78 -62.21 -4.02 26.49
CA VAL A 78 -60.74 -4.14 26.37
C VAL A 78 -60.14 -3.11 25.41
N SER A 79 -60.93 -2.15 24.90
CA SER A 79 -60.47 -1.19 23.88
C SER A 79 -59.28 -0.34 24.34
N LYS A 80 -59.23 0.05 25.63
CA LYS A 80 -58.09 0.80 26.18
C LYS A 80 -56.79 -0.02 26.19
N VAL A 81 -56.90 -1.33 26.43
CA VAL A 81 -55.76 -2.24 26.41
C VAL A 81 -55.25 -2.39 24.98
N GLU A 82 -56.16 -2.59 24.03
CA GLU A 82 -55.85 -2.64 22.61
C GLU A 82 -55.16 -1.37 22.11
N GLU A 83 -55.69 -0.19 22.42
CA GLU A 83 -55.09 1.10 22.05
C GLU A 83 -53.67 1.24 22.63
N SER A 84 -53.48 0.84 23.89
CA SER A 84 -52.16 0.88 24.54
C SER A 84 -51.16 -0.06 23.88
N LEU A 85 -51.57 -1.28 23.53
CA LEU A 85 -50.72 -2.25 22.83
C LEU A 85 -50.40 -1.77 21.40
N ASN A 86 -51.38 -1.22 20.69
CA ASN A 86 -51.17 -0.62 19.36
C ASN A 86 -50.13 0.49 19.40
N MET A 87 -50.25 1.42 20.35
CA MET A 87 -49.26 2.49 20.52
C MET A 87 -47.88 1.95 20.92
N PHE A 88 -47.84 0.92 21.78
CA PHE A 88 -46.60 0.31 22.20
C PHE A 88 -45.86 -0.34 21.02
N PHE A 89 -46.53 -1.21 20.25
CA PHE A 89 -45.90 -1.87 19.11
C PHE A 89 -45.63 -0.95 17.93
N ALA A 90 -46.40 0.14 17.77
CA ALA A 90 -46.02 1.21 16.84
C ALA A 90 -44.66 1.82 17.21
N LYS A 91 -44.39 2.04 18.50
CA LYS A 91 -43.08 2.54 18.97
C LYS A 91 -41.97 1.49 18.82
N VAL A 92 -42.26 0.22 19.07
CA VAL A 92 -41.31 -0.89 18.88
C VAL A 92 -40.88 -0.97 17.41
N ARG A 93 -41.83 -0.94 16.47
CA ARG A 93 -41.53 -0.95 15.03
C ARG A 93 -40.69 0.26 14.61
N ALA A 94 -41.03 1.46 15.10
CA ALA A 94 -40.25 2.66 14.83
C ALA A 94 -38.81 2.57 15.39
N TYR A 95 -38.63 1.95 16.55
CA TYR A 95 -37.30 1.69 17.12
C TYR A 95 -36.49 0.72 16.26
N ASP A 96 -37.09 -0.41 15.84
CA ASP A 96 -36.42 -1.41 15.02
C ASP A 96 -36.00 -0.86 13.65
N GLU A 97 -36.86 -0.04 13.02
CA GLU A 97 -36.57 0.65 11.78
C GLU A 97 -35.39 1.63 11.95
N ALA A 98 -35.42 2.48 12.98
CA ALA A 98 -34.35 3.43 13.26
C ALA A 98 -33.01 2.72 13.54
N ARG A 99 -33.06 1.60 14.27
CA ARG A 99 -31.88 0.78 14.56
C ARG A 99 -31.30 0.17 13.29
N SER A 100 -32.14 -0.39 12.43
CA SER A 100 -31.73 -0.99 11.15
C SER A 100 -31.04 0.05 10.26
N LEU A 101 -31.66 1.22 10.08
CA LEU A 101 -31.11 2.33 9.31
C LEU A 101 -29.77 2.82 9.89
N SER A 102 -29.65 2.90 11.21
CA SER A 102 -28.38 3.28 11.86
C SER A 102 -27.27 2.26 11.59
N SER A 103 -27.59 0.96 11.63
CA SER A 103 -26.63 -0.12 11.37
C SER A 103 -26.15 -0.09 9.91
N GLU A 104 -27.08 0.08 8.97
CA GLU A 104 -26.76 0.20 7.54
C GLU A 104 -25.87 1.41 7.26
N LYS A 105 -26.21 2.57 7.84
CA LYS A 105 -25.43 3.81 7.70
C LYS A 105 -24.02 3.68 8.27
N LEU A 106 -23.86 3.03 9.43
CA LEU A 106 -22.55 2.76 10.01
C LEU A 106 -21.71 1.84 9.11
N SER A 107 -22.33 0.80 8.55
CA SER A 107 -21.69 -0.12 7.61
C SER A 107 -21.24 0.59 6.33
N GLN A 108 -22.10 1.41 5.73
CA GLN A 108 -21.78 2.21 4.54
C GLN A 108 -20.62 3.19 4.81
N ASN A 109 -20.67 3.93 5.92
CA ASN A 109 -19.60 4.86 6.29
C ASN A 109 -18.25 4.15 6.46
N LEU A 110 -18.23 2.98 7.11
CA LEU A 110 -17.01 2.19 7.28
C LEU A 110 -16.47 1.73 5.92
N HIS A 111 -17.35 1.25 5.04
CA HIS A 111 -16.96 0.81 3.70
C HIS A 111 -16.39 1.96 2.86
N GLU A 112 -17.02 3.14 2.89
CA GLU A 112 -16.53 4.34 2.21
C GLU A 112 -15.16 4.79 2.72
N GLN A 113 -14.94 4.74 4.04
CA GLN A 113 -13.66 5.07 4.65
C GLN A 113 -12.56 4.09 4.21
N GLN A 114 -12.84 2.79 4.23
CA GLN A 114 -11.91 1.76 3.75
C GLN A 114 -11.58 1.94 2.27
N LEU A 115 -12.57 2.21 1.43
CA LEU A 115 -12.38 2.45 0.00
C LEU A 115 -11.48 3.67 -0.24
N LYS A 116 -11.71 4.76 0.51
CA LYS A 116 -10.89 5.98 0.43
C LYS A 116 -9.43 5.70 0.82
N GLU A 117 -9.21 4.93 1.88
CA GLU A 117 -7.86 4.55 2.32
C GLU A 117 -7.14 3.70 1.27
N VAL A 118 -7.79 2.66 0.74
CA VAL A 118 -7.20 1.80 -0.31
C VAL A 118 -6.90 2.60 -1.56
N LYS A 119 -7.78 3.52 -1.96
CA LYS A 119 -7.56 4.39 -3.12
C LYS A 119 -6.37 5.33 -2.92
N ALA A 120 -6.21 5.91 -1.73
CA ALA A 120 -5.06 6.75 -1.41
C ALA A 120 -3.74 5.96 -1.46
N ARG A 121 -3.73 4.74 -0.91
CA ARG A 121 -2.58 3.84 -0.97
C ARG A 121 -2.20 3.46 -2.41
N LEU A 122 -3.19 3.18 -3.25
CA LEU A 122 -2.97 2.88 -4.67
C LEU A 122 -2.29 4.07 -5.39
N GLN A 123 -2.77 5.29 -5.14
CA GLN A 123 -2.20 6.50 -5.73
C GLN A 123 -0.75 6.73 -5.28
N ASP A 124 -0.44 6.53 -3.99
CA ASP A 124 0.94 6.64 -3.46
C ASP A 124 1.88 5.61 -4.11
N VAL A 125 1.45 4.35 -4.21
CA VAL A 125 2.23 3.29 -4.85
C VAL A 125 2.46 3.59 -6.34
N GLN A 126 1.43 4.07 -7.04
CA GLN A 126 1.55 4.41 -8.46
C GLN A 126 2.52 5.59 -8.70
N ALA A 127 2.50 6.59 -7.81
CA ALA A 127 3.44 7.71 -7.87
C ALA A 127 4.89 7.26 -7.65
N LYS A 128 5.12 6.38 -6.66
CA LYS A 128 6.45 5.78 -6.41
C LYS A 128 6.95 4.96 -7.58
N ALA A 129 6.11 4.07 -8.12
CA ALA A 129 6.47 3.25 -9.27
C ALA A 129 6.82 4.10 -10.50
N SER A 130 6.08 5.19 -10.74
CA SER A 130 6.35 6.11 -11.85
C SER A 130 7.69 6.84 -11.66
N LYS A 131 8.02 7.23 -10.43
CA LYS A 131 9.31 7.84 -10.10
C LYS A 131 10.47 6.87 -10.31
N GLU A 132 10.36 5.66 -9.78
CA GLU A 132 11.37 4.61 -9.94
C GLU A 132 11.60 4.27 -11.42
N ALA A 133 10.53 4.17 -12.22
CA ALA A 133 10.65 3.93 -13.65
C ALA A 133 11.44 5.05 -14.37
N SER A 134 11.21 6.32 -14.00
CA SER A 134 11.97 7.44 -14.56
C SER A 134 13.44 7.42 -14.15
N GLU A 135 13.74 7.05 -12.90
CA GLU A 135 15.12 6.92 -12.41
C GLU A 135 15.86 5.77 -13.12
N ILE A 136 15.18 4.63 -13.32
CA ILE A 136 15.72 3.50 -14.09
C ILE A 136 16.03 3.92 -15.52
N GLN A 137 15.12 4.63 -16.19
CA GLN A 137 15.36 5.08 -17.57
C GLN A 137 16.58 6.01 -17.64
N SER A 138 16.68 6.97 -16.71
CA SER A 138 17.85 7.86 -16.66
C SER A 138 19.16 7.11 -16.45
N ALA A 139 19.15 6.07 -15.61
CA ALA A 139 20.33 5.24 -15.37
C ALA A 139 20.70 4.38 -16.60
N MET A 140 19.71 3.93 -17.36
CA MET A 140 19.93 3.21 -18.62
C MET A 140 20.56 4.13 -19.67
N ASP A 141 20.07 5.36 -19.81
CA ASP A 141 20.62 6.33 -20.76
C ASP A 141 22.08 6.70 -20.39
N GLU A 142 22.37 6.87 -19.10
CA GLU A 142 23.74 7.11 -18.62
C GLU A 142 24.66 5.90 -18.90
N LEU A 143 24.15 4.67 -18.71
CA LEU A 143 24.89 3.45 -19.01
C LEU A 143 25.24 3.36 -20.50
N GLU A 144 24.30 3.66 -21.39
CA GLU A 144 24.51 3.67 -22.83
C GLU A 144 25.66 4.63 -23.21
N HIS A 145 25.65 5.85 -22.66
CA HIS A 145 26.75 6.81 -22.87
C HIS A 145 28.10 6.32 -22.35
N VAL A 146 28.13 5.68 -21.18
CA VAL A 146 29.38 5.10 -20.64
C VAL A 146 29.90 3.97 -21.55
N GLU A 147 29.01 3.16 -22.13
CA GLU A 147 29.39 2.11 -23.08
C GLU A 147 29.98 2.68 -24.37
N GLU A 148 29.39 3.76 -24.90
CA GLU A 148 29.93 4.51 -26.04
C GLU A 148 31.33 5.07 -25.76
N ASP A 149 31.52 5.71 -24.60
CA ASP A 149 32.82 6.24 -24.17
C ASP A 149 33.88 5.14 -24.07
N ILE A 150 33.51 3.98 -23.53
CA ILE A 150 34.39 2.81 -23.45
C ILE A 150 34.80 2.35 -24.86
N ALA A 151 33.88 2.35 -25.83
CA ALA A 151 34.18 1.97 -27.21
C ALA A 151 35.18 2.95 -27.85
N VAL A 152 34.97 4.26 -27.68
CA VAL A 152 35.88 5.31 -28.16
C VAL A 152 37.27 5.16 -27.55
N LEU A 153 37.35 4.96 -26.23
CA LEU A 153 38.62 4.78 -25.53
C LEU A 153 39.36 3.51 -25.96
N LYS A 154 38.64 2.41 -26.22
CA LYS A 154 39.23 1.19 -26.79
C LYS A 154 39.86 1.46 -28.15
N GLY A 155 39.17 2.20 -29.03
CA GLY A 155 39.70 2.60 -30.35
C GLY A 155 40.93 3.51 -30.25
N ARG A 156 40.91 4.49 -29.34
CA ARG A 156 42.08 5.36 -29.11
C ARG A 156 43.27 4.56 -28.60
N ARG A 157 43.05 3.59 -27.70
CA ARG A 157 44.10 2.70 -27.18
C ARG A 157 44.73 1.84 -28.29
N THR A 158 43.94 1.30 -29.22
CA THR A 158 44.48 0.52 -30.34
C THR A 158 45.34 1.37 -31.27
N ASN A 159 44.90 2.60 -31.57
CA ASN A 159 45.65 3.53 -32.41
C ASN A 159 46.99 3.91 -31.77
N LEU A 160 46.98 4.29 -30.49
CA LEU A 160 48.21 4.61 -29.75
C LEU A 160 49.18 3.43 -29.71
N ARG A 161 48.68 2.20 -29.56
CA ARG A 161 49.53 1.00 -29.60
C ARG A 161 50.19 0.81 -30.97
N ALA A 162 49.47 1.07 -32.06
CA ALA A 162 50.02 1.01 -33.42
C ALA A 162 51.11 2.08 -33.63
N THR A 163 50.82 3.33 -33.29
CA THR A 163 51.80 4.44 -33.38
C THR A 163 53.03 4.17 -32.53
N LEU A 164 52.87 3.64 -31.30
CA LEU A 164 54.00 3.29 -30.45
C LEU A 164 54.89 2.21 -31.08
N LYS A 165 54.28 1.20 -31.71
CA LYS A 165 55.03 0.14 -32.43
C LYS A 165 55.84 0.73 -33.59
N GLU A 166 55.22 1.61 -34.39
CA GLU A 166 55.88 2.30 -35.49
C GLU A 166 57.06 3.16 -34.99
N LYS A 167 56.85 3.99 -33.96
CA LYS A 167 57.90 4.84 -33.40
C LYS A 167 59.04 4.03 -32.78
N LYS A 168 58.75 2.89 -32.15
CA LYS A 168 59.80 1.97 -31.65
C LYS A 168 60.64 1.42 -32.79
N GLN A 169 60.03 1.02 -33.90
CA GLN A 169 60.76 0.54 -35.07
C GLN A 169 61.64 1.64 -35.67
N LEU A 170 61.06 2.83 -35.89
CA LEU A 170 61.80 3.97 -36.43
C LEU A 170 63.00 4.36 -35.55
N ASN A 171 62.84 4.32 -34.22
CA ASN A 171 63.92 4.59 -33.29
C ASN A 171 65.03 3.52 -33.38
N HIS A 172 64.67 2.25 -33.48
CA HIS A 172 65.63 1.16 -33.67
C HIS A 172 66.44 1.36 -34.97
N ASP A 173 65.76 1.67 -36.08
CA ASP A 173 66.40 1.89 -37.37
C ASP A 173 67.33 3.13 -37.35
N THR A 174 66.91 4.19 -36.65
CA THR A 174 67.74 5.39 -36.48
C THR A 174 68.98 5.10 -35.63
N GLN A 175 68.84 4.36 -34.54
CA GLN A 175 69.97 3.94 -33.71
C GLN A 175 70.97 3.07 -34.49
N ALA A 176 70.48 2.20 -35.39
CA ALA A 176 71.35 1.42 -36.27
C ALA A 176 72.19 2.32 -37.20
N LYS A 177 71.56 3.32 -37.83
CA LYS A 177 72.26 4.30 -38.68
C LYS A 177 73.26 5.16 -37.89
N VAL A 178 72.93 5.57 -36.67
CA VAL A 178 73.87 6.32 -35.82
C VAL A 178 75.13 5.48 -35.56
N ARG A 179 74.98 4.20 -35.22
CA ARG A 179 76.12 3.30 -35.00
C ARG A 179 76.97 3.09 -36.26
N GLU A 180 76.32 3.01 -37.42
CA GLU A 180 77.02 2.93 -38.71
C GLU A 180 77.91 4.16 -38.93
N VAL A 181 77.35 5.36 -38.76
CA VAL A 181 78.10 6.62 -38.88
C VAL A 181 79.19 6.75 -37.81
N GLU A 182 78.94 6.33 -36.58
CA GLU A 182 79.96 6.29 -35.52
C GLU A 182 81.15 5.38 -35.89
N ASN A 183 80.86 4.22 -36.49
CA ASN A 183 81.90 3.31 -36.97
C ASN A 183 82.69 3.90 -38.14
N ASP A 184 82.01 4.53 -39.10
CA ASP A 184 82.66 5.22 -40.23
C ASP A 184 83.56 6.36 -39.74
N LEU A 185 83.10 7.14 -38.75
CA LEU A 185 83.88 8.20 -38.13
C LEU A 185 85.12 7.65 -37.42
N ALA A 186 84.98 6.59 -36.62
CA ALA A 186 86.12 5.94 -35.97
C ALA A 186 87.14 5.40 -36.99
N ALA A 187 86.68 4.86 -38.12
CA ALA A 187 87.56 4.42 -39.21
C ALA A 187 88.33 5.60 -39.83
N LEU A 188 87.67 6.72 -40.09
CA LEU A 188 88.30 7.95 -40.59
C LEU A 188 89.27 8.58 -39.57
N GLU A 189 88.94 8.59 -38.28
CA GLU A 189 89.86 9.07 -37.24
C GLU A 189 91.09 8.17 -37.12
N SER A 190 90.95 6.87 -37.41
CA SER A 190 92.08 5.92 -37.41
C SER A 190 92.98 6.04 -38.64
N THR A 191 92.49 6.63 -39.75
CA THR A 191 93.37 7.03 -40.85
C THR A 191 94.20 8.23 -40.38
N GLY A 192 95.48 8.00 -40.06
CA GLY A 192 96.38 9.03 -39.55
C GLY A 192 96.49 10.26 -40.46
N PRO A 193 96.96 11.40 -39.91
CA PRO A 193 97.08 12.64 -40.69
C PRO A 193 97.90 12.40 -41.96
N LEU A 194 97.47 13.01 -43.07
CA LEU A 194 98.19 12.94 -44.33
C LEU A 194 99.68 13.21 -44.09
N ASP A 195 100.52 12.27 -44.54
CA ASP A 195 101.97 12.36 -44.36
C ASP A 195 102.45 13.71 -44.93
N ASN A 196 103.10 14.49 -44.08
CA ASN A 196 103.59 15.82 -44.40
C ASN A 196 104.62 15.76 -45.56
N ALA A 197 105.28 14.60 -45.75
CA ALA A 197 106.14 14.35 -46.89
C ALA A 197 105.35 14.28 -48.22
N ILE A 198 104.14 13.71 -48.22
CA ILE A 198 103.26 13.67 -49.39
C ILE A 198 102.78 15.09 -49.71
N VAL A 199 102.38 15.86 -48.69
CA VAL A 199 101.93 17.25 -48.84
C VAL A 199 103.07 18.12 -49.42
N GLN A 200 104.27 18.05 -48.85
CA GLN A 200 105.44 18.78 -49.35
C GLN A 200 105.85 18.35 -50.77
N ASN A 201 105.78 17.06 -51.08
CA ASN A 201 106.11 16.57 -52.42
C ASN A 201 105.11 17.11 -53.46
N LEU A 202 103.82 17.19 -53.11
CA LEU A 202 102.79 17.73 -53.97
C LEU A 202 102.95 19.24 -54.19
N GLU A 203 103.28 19.99 -53.15
CA GLU A 203 103.63 21.42 -53.26
C GLU A 203 104.88 21.64 -54.11
N SER A 204 105.91 20.81 -53.93
CA SER A 204 107.14 20.87 -54.72
C SER A 204 106.88 20.54 -56.19
N SER A 205 106.06 19.54 -56.47
CA SER A 205 105.65 19.18 -57.83
C SER A 205 104.83 20.30 -58.50
N ARG A 206 103.97 20.97 -57.73
CA ARG A 206 103.23 22.16 -58.18
C ARG A 206 104.16 23.34 -58.49
N ALA A 207 105.15 23.59 -57.63
CA ALA A 207 106.15 24.64 -57.86
C ALA A 207 106.97 24.36 -59.13
N ASN A 208 107.40 23.11 -59.32
CA ASN A 208 108.14 22.68 -60.51
C ASN A 208 107.29 22.80 -61.79
N LEU A 209 106.00 22.46 -61.75
CA LEU A 209 105.09 22.71 -62.86
C LEU A 209 104.94 24.20 -63.17
N GLY A 210 104.91 25.06 -62.15
CA GLY A 210 104.92 26.50 -62.33
C GLY A 210 106.17 26.99 -63.05
N ILE A 211 107.35 26.51 -62.65
CA ILE A 211 108.63 26.82 -63.29
C ILE A 211 108.64 26.32 -64.74
N LEU A 212 108.30 25.05 -64.97
CA LEU A 212 108.24 24.47 -66.33
C LEU A 212 107.27 25.23 -67.24
N THR A 213 106.16 25.74 -66.69
CA THR A 213 105.19 26.53 -67.46
C THR A 213 105.75 27.89 -67.87
N GLU A 214 106.53 28.55 -67.00
CA GLU A 214 107.21 29.81 -67.36
C GLU A 214 108.42 29.60 -68.28
N ASP A 215 109.16 28.50 -68.12
CA ASP A 215 110.21 28.10 -69.05
C ASP A 215 109.62 27.83 -70.46
N LEU A 216 108.45 27.18 -70.53
CA LEU A 216 107.74 26.97 -71.80
C LEU A 216 107.26 28.27 -72.45
N LYS A 217 106.91 29.30 -71.66
CA LYS A 217 106.55 30.62 -72.17
C LYS A 217 107.75 31.44 -72.62
N SER A 218 108.92 31.22 -72.00
CA SER A 218 110.17 31.93 -72.33
C SER A 218 110.99 31.25 -73.44
N LEU A 219 110.65 30.00 -73.78
CA LEU A 219 111.15 29.32 -74.97
C LEU A 219 110.61 30.00 -76.23
N ASN A 220 111.47 30.77 -76.90
CA ASN A 220 111.27 31.19 -78.28
C ASN A 220 111.71 30.03 -79.19
N PRO A 221 110.77 29.31 -79.85
CA PRO A 221 111.13 28.15 -80.66
C PRO A 221 111.88 28.51 -81.97
N PHE A 222 112.19 29.79 -82.19
CA PHE A 222 112.80 30.32 -83.41
C PHE A 222 113.90 31.37 -83.17
N ALA A 223 114.56 31.38 -82.01
CA ALA A 223 115.78 32.17 -81.76
C ALA A 223 117.04 31.42 -82.23
#